data_AF-A0A1V5Q2C1-F1
#
_entry.id   AF-A0A1V5Q2C1-F1
#
_cell.length_a   1.000
_cell.length_b   1.000
_cell.length_c   1.000
_cell.angle_alpha   90.00
_cell.angle_beta   90.00
_cell.angle_gamma   90.00
#
_symmetry.space_group_name_H-M   'P 1'
#
loop_
_entity.id
_entity.type
_entity.pdbx_description
1 polymer ?
#
loop_
_entity_poly.entity_id
_entity_poly.type
_entity_poly.pdbx_seq_one_letter_code
_entity_poly.pdbx_strand_id
1 'polypeptide(L)'
;MIYKEIESVADEKVQENGVINILLIGNDSREDGEDGRSDAMILVSVSSKTGKILFTSLLRDIYVSIPGHDDNRLNAAYSIGGPELLMQTVEENFDIPVNRYVLVNFDAFAGVVDAVGGVDLDLTNDEVKWVNAYLNEYNLLHGQDIKTGYMDENAGGNLHLNGPQALAYTRNRKIGTDFGRTERQRKVINAVIEALPSALMTNGPEVIDEFCGHLTTNLTKSECYMLALQGWKLKLYERSSGSIPLEGTWGDMRARGMAVLDIDFDKNKAYLQENLYKSE
;
A
#
# COMPACT_ATOMS: atom_id res chain seq x y z
N MET A 1 -18.30 8.61 -3.04
CA MET A 1 -18.69 7.20 -3.32
C MET A 1 -18.60 6.94 -4.81
N ILE A 2 -17.53 6.27 -5.27
CA ILE A 2 -17.43 5.72 -6.62
C ILE A 2 -17.17 4.23 -6.46
N TYR A 3 -18.22 3.50 -6.12
CA TYR A 3 -18.25 2.06 -6.21
C TYR A 3 -18.47 1.68 -7.67
N LYS A 4 -17.61 0.85 -8.23
CA LYS A 4 -17.78 0.30 -9.58
C LYS A 4 -17.61 -1.22 -9.51
N GLU A 5 -18.74 -1.92 -9.52
CA GLU A 5 -18.79 -3.36 -9.68
C GLU A 5 -18.40 -3.68 -11.14
N ILE A 6 -17.36 -4.49 -11.32
CA ILE A 6 -16.99 -5.04 -12.63
C ILE A 6 -17.25 -6.54 -12.54
N GLU A 7 -18.28 -7.00 -13.26
CA GLU A 7 -18.74 -8.39 -13.26
C GLU A 7 -17.60 -9.41 -13.52
N SER A 8 -16.51 -9.02 -14.20
CA SER A 8 -15.42 -9.94 -14.55
C SER A 8 -14.54 -10.38 -13.37
N VAL A 9 -14.51 -9.65 -12.25
CA VAL A 9 -13.70 -9.98 -11.05
C VAL A 9 -14.54 -10.22 -9.79
N ALA A 10 -15.86 -9.98 -9.87
CA ALA A 10 -16.78 -10.22 -8.75
C ALA A 10 -16.96 -11.72 -8.44
N ASP A 11 -16.78 -12.59 -9.44
CA ASP A 11 -16.85 -14.06 -9.31
C ASP A 11 -15.53 -14.69 -8.84
N GLU A 12 -14.44 -13.92 -8.75
CA GLU A 12 -13.15 -14.43 -8.32
C GLU A 12 -13.11 -14.68 -6.81
N LYS A 13 -12.50 -15.81 -6.43
CA LYS A 13 -12.37 -16.18 -5.03
C LYS A 13 -11.53 -15.11 -4.33
N VAL A 14 -12.07 -14.56 -3.24
CA VAL A 14 -11.35 -13.67 -2.30
C VAL A 14 -10.05 -14.31 -1.81
N GLN A 15 -10.05 -15.64 -1.73
CA GLN A 15 -8.93 -16.43 -1.27
C GLN A 15 -8.70 -17.59 -2.24
N GLU A 16 -7.46 -17.73 -2.70
CA GLU A 16 -7.06 -18.86 -3.53
C GLU A 16 -5.94 -19.64 -2.85
N ASN A 17 -6.10 -20.96 -2.79
CA ASN A 17 -5.12 -21.85 -2.14
C ASN A 17 -4.73 -21.42 -0.72
N GLY A 18 -5.65 -20.84 0.05
CA GLY A 18 -5.38 -20.41 1.43
C GLY A 18 -4.70 -19.03 1.53
N VAL A 19 -4.54 -18.29 0.43
CA VAL A 19 -3.90 -16.97 0.41
C VAL A 19 -4.86 -15.92 -0.12
N ILE A 20 -4.90 -14.76 0.53
CA ILE A 20 -5.60 -13.56 0.08
C ILE A 20 -4.54 -12.56 -0.36
N ASN A 21 -4.56 -12.13 -1.61
CA ASN A 21 -3.65 -11.13 -2.15
C ASN A 21 -4.41 -9.83 -2.44
N ILE A 22 -4.02 -8.77 -1.74
CA ILE A 22 -4.63 -7.43 -1.87
C ILE A 22 -3.56 -6.47 -2.37
N LEU A 23 -3.79 -5.85 -3.54
CA LEU A 23 -2.91 -4.83 -4.08
C LEU A 23 -3.26 -3.46 -3.50
N LEU A 24 -2.38 -2.91 -2.66
CA LEU A 24 -2.47 -1.54 -2.18
C LEU A 24 -1.85 -0.60 -3.21
N ILE A 25 -2.61 0.40 -3.63
CA ILE A 25 -2.23 1.37 -4.66
C ILE A 25 -2.26 2.76 -4.02
N GLY A 26 -1.10 3.41 -3.96
CA GLY A 26 -0.99 4.80 -3.51
C GLY A 26 -0.95 5.75 -4.70
N ASN A 27 -1.92 6.65 -4.77
CA ASN A 27 -2.02 7.66 -5.82
C ASN A 27 -1.70 9.06 -5.28
N ASP A 28 -0.77 9.78 -5.93
CA ASP A 28 -0.45 11.20 -5.67
C ASP A 28 -1.45 12.15 -6.38
N SER A 29 -2.67 11.68 -6.69
CA SER A 29 -3.75 12.54 -7.18
C SER A 29 -4.20 13.45 -6.05
N ARG A 30 -3.99 14.75 -6.25
CA ARG A 30 -4.25 15.82 -5.28
C ARG A 30 -5.73 16.23 -5.20
N GLU A 31 -6.57 15.59 -6.01
CA GLU A 31 -8.04 15.68 -6.02
C GLU A 31 -8.59 14.27 -6.34
N ASP A 32 -9.88 14.03 -6.05
CA ASP A 32 -10.63 12.80 -6.37
C ASP A 32 -10.78 12.58 -7.89
N GLY A 33 -9.67 12.40 -8.62
CA GLY A 33 -9.61 12.32 -10.06
C GLY A 33 -8.52 11.39 -10.60
N GLU A 34 -8.79 10.81 -11.77
CA GLU A 34 -8.06 9.70 -12.42
C GLU A 34 -6.68 10.07 -13.02
N ASP A 35 -6.20 11.31 -12.86
CA ASP A 35 -4.95 11.80 -13.48
C ASP A 35 -3.68 11.57 -12.66
N GLY A 36 -3.79 10.72 -11.64
CA GLY A 36 -2.71 10.48 -10.71
C GLY A 36 -1.74 9.37 -11.15
N ARG A 37 -0.46 9.51 -10.81
CA ARG A 37 0.53 8.44 -11.00
C ARG A 37 0.49 7.52 -9.79
N SER A 38 0.29 6.22 -10.01
CA SER A 38 0.57 5.20 -8.99
C SER A 38 2.07 5.17 -8.72
N ASP A 39 2.48 5.78 -7.60
CA ASP A 39 3.88 5.91 -7.18
C ASP A 39 4.23 4.90 -6.07
N ALA A 40 3.24 4.18 -5.54
CA ALA A 40 3.39 3.12 -4.55
C ALA A 40 2.44 1.95 -4.86
N MET A 41 3.01 0.75 -5.01
CA MET A 41 2.26 -0.49 -5.24
C MET A 41 2.79 -1.53 -4.26
N ILE A 42 1.92 -2.02 -3.37
CA ILE A 42 2.29 -3.02 -2.35
C ILE A 42 1.29 -4.16 -2.43
N LEU A 43 1.78 -5.35 -2.80
CA LEU A 43 1.00 -6.57 -2.71
C LEU A 43 1.05 -7.08 -1.26
N VAL A 44 -0.10 -7.04 -0.58
CA VAL A 44 -0.29 -7.60 0.76
C VAL A 44 -0.86 -8.99 0.62
N SER A 45 -0.07 -9.99 0.97
CA SER A 45 -0.45 -11.40 0.86
C SER A 45 -0.63 -11.99 2.25
N VAL A 46 -1.86 -12.40 2.58
CA VAL A 46 -2.20 -13.03 3.86
C VAL A 46 -2.37 -14.53 3.62
N SER A 47 -1.39 -15.32 4.05
CA SER A 47 -1.41 -16.78 3.89
C SER A 47 -1.85 -17.46 5.17
N SER A 48 -3.07 -18.01 5.17
CA SER A 48 -3.53 -18.85 6.28
C SER A 48 -2.87 -20.23 6.29
N LYS A 49 -2.12 -20.59 5.24
CA LYS A 49 -1.33 -21.82 5.17
C LYS A 49 -0.03 -21.71 5.94
N THR A 50 0.72 -20.63 5.71
CA THR A 50 2.02 -20.42 6.37
C THR A 50 1.89 -19.61 7.66
N GLY A 51 0.73 -19.00 7.91
CA GLY A 51 0.56 -18.08 9.05
C GLY A 51 1.39 -16.81 8.86
N LYS A 52 1.61 -16.38 7.62
CA LYS A 52 2.44 -15.23 7.27
C LYS A 52 1.62 -14.13 6.60
N ILE A 53 2.00 -12.88 6.87
CA ILE A 53 1.60 -11.71 6.10
C ILE A 53 2.86 -11.18 5.42
N LEU A 54 2.87 -11.21 4.09
CA LEU A 54 3.97 -10.71 3.28
C LEU A 54 3.56 -9.39 2.62
N PHE A 55 4.35 -8.34 2.87
CA PHE A 55 4.24 -7.06 2.18
C PHE A 55 5.30 -7.00 1.07
N THR A 56 4.89 -7.19 -0.19
CA THR A 56 5.79 -7.11 -1.34
C THR A 56 5.58 -5.81 -2.08
N SER A 57 6.57 -4.92 -2.03
CA SER A 57 6.54 -3.68 -2.79
C SER A 57 6.93 -3.92 -4.25
N LEU A 58 6.10 -3.50 -5.19
CA LEU A 58 6.35 -3.63 -6.62
C LEU A 58 6.93 -2.31 -7.14
N LEU A 59 8.17 -2.32 -7.62
CA LEU A 59 8.78 -1.11 -8.16
C LEU A 59 8.07 -0.68 -9.45
N ARG A 60 7.81 0.62 -9.56
CA ARG A 60 7.03 1.19 -10.67
C ARG A 60 7.65 1.04 -12.05
N ASP A 61 8.98 1.00 -12.10
CA ASP A 61 9.75 1.07 -13.35
C ASP A 61 10.07 -0.33 -13.92
N ILE A 62 9.54 -1.42 -13.33
CA ILE A 62 9.64 -2.78 -13.87
C ILE A 62 9.02 -2.81 -15.27
N TYR A 63 9.76 -3.33 -16.24
CA TYR A 63 9.26 -3.52 -17.60
C TYR A 63 8.39 -4.77 -17.66
N VAL A 64 7.12 -4.61 -18.04
CA VAL A 64 6.09 -5.65 -18.02
C VAL A 64 5.28 -5.66 -19.31
N SER A 65 4.70 -6.81 -19.63
CA SER A 65 3.65 -6.93 -20.64
C SER A 65 2.35 -6.39 -20.07
N ILE A 66 1.68 -5.47 -20.76
CA ILE A 66 0.39 -4.92 -20.32
C ILE A 66 -0.73 -5.51 -21.20
N PRO A 67 -1.72 -6.22 -20.62
CA PRO A 67 -2.75 -6.90 -21.39
C PRO A 67 -3.49 -5.95 -22.35
N GLY A 68 -3.52 -6.29 -23.64
CA GLY A 68 -4.18 -5.47 -24.67
C GLY A 68 -3.44 -4.19 -25.07
N HIS A 69 -2.24 -3.95 -24.53
CA HIS A 69 -1.44 -2.75 -24.76
C HIS A 69 0.02 -3.10 -25.06
N ASP A 70 0.76 -2.05 -25.38
CA ASP A 70 2.20 -2.09 -25.55
C ASP A 70 2.93 -2.30 -24.21
N ASP A 71 3.97 -3.15 -24.21
CA ASP A 71 4.88 -3.31 -23.07
C ASP A 71 5.40 -1.96 -22.56
N ASN A 72 5.41 -1.81 -21.23
CA ASN A 72 5.77 -0.56 -20.59
C ASN A 72 6.21 -0.79 -19.14
N ARG A 73 6.48 0.30 -18.42
CA ARG A 73 6.67 0.29 -16.98
C ARG A 73 5.38 -0.11 -16.27
N LEU A 74 5.50 -0.84 -15.17
CA LEU A 74 4.36 -1.34 -14.40
C LEU A 74 3.33 -0.25 -14.05
N ASN A 75 3.79 0.94 -13.64
CA ASN A 75 2.86 2.03 -13.32
C ASN A 75 2.07 2.57 -14.51
N ALA A 76 2.51 2.32 -15.75
CA ALA A 76 1.77 2.72 -16.94
C ALA A 76 0.45 1.93 -17.06
N ALA A 77 0.39 0.68 -16.56
CA ALA A 77 -0.85 -0.09 -16.55
C ALA A 77 -1.96 0.65 -15.79
N TYR A 78 -1.63 1.24 -14.64
CA TYR A 78 -2.56 2.08 -13.88
C TYR A 78 -2.99 3.33 -14.66
N SER A 79 -2.04 4.05 -15.27
CA SER A 79 -2.38 5.26 -16.05
C SER A 79 -3.19 4.97 -17.31
N ILE A 80 -3.12 3.76 -17.86
CA ILE A 80 -3.83 3.36 -19.08
C ILE A 80 -5.24 2.85 -18.76
N GLY A 81 -5.37 1.98 -17.76
CA GLY A 81 -6.60 1.23 -17.51
C GLY A 81 -6.99 1.12 -16.05
N GLY A 82 -6.46 2.00 -15.19
CA GLY A 82 -6.84 2.08 -13.79
C GLY A 82 -6.33 0.91 -12.93
N PRO A 83 -6.85 0.76 -11.71
CA PRO A 83 -6.44 -0.30 -10.79
C PRO A 83 -6.69 -1.70 -11.37
N GLU A 84 -7.71 -1.89 -12.20
CA GLU A 84 -8.06 -3.18 -12.77
C GLU A 84 -7.02 -3.68 -13.77
N LEU A 85 -6.60 -2.84 -14.73
CA LEU A 85 -5.54 -3.22 -15.67
C LEU A 85 -4.21 -3.45 -14.94
N LEU A 86 -3.95 -2.69 -13.87
CA LEU A 86 -2.77 -2.90 -13.04
C LEU A 86 -2.81 -4.27 -12.33
N MET A 87 -3.95 -4.65 -11.74
CA MET A 87 -4.11 -5.97 -11.11
C MET A 87 -3.82 -7.08 -12.12
N GLN A 88 -4.50 -7.06 -13.28
CA GLN A 88 -4.31 -8.06 -14.33
C GLN A 88 -2.86 -8.11 -14.82
N THR A 89 -2.21 -6.95 -14.96
CA THR A 89 -0.79 -6.86 -15.31
C THR A 89 0.09 -7.55 -14.27
N VAL A 90 -0.18 -7.35 -12.98
CA VAL A 90 0.57 -8.03 -11.91
C VAL A 90 0.32 -9.54 -11.96
N GLU A 91 -0.92 -9.97 -12.14
CA GLU A 91 -1.28 -11.39 -12.20
C GLU A 91 -0.55 -12.12 -13.34
N GLU A 92 -0.64 -11.61 -14.56
CA GLU A 92 -0.06 -12.26 -15.74
C GLU A 92 1.47 -12.26 -15.71
N ASN A 93 2.10 -11.17 -15.23
CA ASN A 93 3.55 -11.08 -15.21
C ASN A 93 4.19 -11.83 -14.05
N PHE A 94 3.51 -11.97 -12.90
CA PHE A 94 4.06 -12.59 -11.69
C PHE A 94 3.42 -13.94 -11.32
N ASP A 95 2.48 -14.44 -12.13
CA ASP A 95 1.83 -15.74 -11.93
C ASP A 95 1.31 -15.89 -10.48
N ILE A 96 0.64 -14.84 -10.01
CA ILE A 96 0.08 -14.74 -8.67
C ILE A 96 -1.32 -14.12 -8.76
N PRO A 97 -2.36 -14.75 -8.18
CA PRO A 97 -3.68 -14.13 -8.13
C PRO A 97 -3.63 -12.80 -7.36
N VAL A 98 -4.33 -11.78 -7.83
CA VAL A 98 -4.52 -10.50 -7.15
C VAL A 98 -6.02 -10.31 -6.94
N ASN A 99 -6.52 -10.82 -5.82
CA ASN A 99 -7.95 -10.98 -5.59
C ASN A 99 -8.66 -9.63 -5.43
N ARG A 100 -8.01 -8.67 -4.77
CA ARG A 100 -8.60 -7.38 -4.41
C ARG A 100 -7.59 -6.25 -4.54
N TYR A 101 -8.07 -5.03 -4.65
CA TYR A 101 -7.24 -3.83 -4.54
C TYR A 101 -7.80 -2.83 -3.55
N VAL A 102 -6.92 -2.00 -3.00
CA VAL A 102 -7.29 -0.81 -2.23
C VAL A 102 -6.48 0.35 -2.75
N LEU A 103 -7.16 1.29 -3.39
CA LEU A 103 -6.62 2.55 -3.87
C LEU A 103 -6.83 3.64 -2.81
N VAL A 104 -5.73 4.26 -2.41
CA VAL A 104 -5.67 5.26 -1.34
C VAL A 104 -5.03 6.53 -1.88
N ASN A 105 -5.76 7.64 -1.82
CA ASN A 105 -5.20 8.98 -1.99
C ASN A 105 -4.70 9.51 -0.65
N PHE A 106 -4.12 10.72 -0.63
CA PHE A 106 -3.54 11.27 0.60
C PHE A 106 -4.55 11.49 1.72
N ASP A 107 -5.76 11.97 1.39
CA ASP A 107 -6.78 12.26 2.38
C ASP A 107 -7.38 10.98 2.96
N ALA A 108 -7.62 9.98 2.10
CA ALA A 108 -8.02 8.65 2.52
C ALA A 108 -6.99 7.99 3.44
N PHE A 109 -5.69 8.16 3.14
CA PHE A 109 -4.63 7.63 3.99
C PHE A 109 -4.65 8.27 5.38
N ALA A 110 -4.75 9.61 5.44
CA ALA A 110 -4.82 10.32 6.71
C ALA A 110 -6.07 9.91 7.51
N GLY A 111 -7.23 9.86 6.85
CA GLY A 111 -8.49 9.44 7.46
C GLY A 111 -8.45 8.02 8.03
N VAL A 112 -7.85 7.06 7.31
CA VAL A 112 -7.67 5.67 7.80
C VAL A 112 -6.82 5.61 9.07
N VAL A 113 -5.74 6.40 9.13
CA VAL A 113 -4.88 6.46 10.33
C VAL A 113 -5.62 7.10 11.50
N ASP A 114 -6.35 8.19 11.27
CA ASP A 114 -7.15 8.83 12.31
C ASP A 114 -8.30 7.94 12.79
N ALA A 115 -8.91 7.16 11.89
CA ALA A 115 -9.97 6.20 12.22
C ALA A 115 -9.50 5.15 13.22
N VAL A 116 -8.25 4.67 13.11
CA VAL A 116 -7.67 3.74 14.09
C VAL A 116 -7.14 4.43 15.35
N GLY A 117 -7.35 5.74 15.48
CA GLY A 117 -6.93 6.54 16.62
C GLY A 117 -5.47 6.96 16.58
N GLY A 118 -4.84 6.98 15.41
CA GLY A 118 -3.41 7.26 15.22
C GLY A 118 -2.53 6.00 15.26
N VAL A 119 -1.23 6.19 15.05
CA VAL A 119 -0.23 5.10 15.00
C VAL A 119 1.04 5.46 15.74
N ASP A 120 1.65 4.49 16.42
CA ASP A 120 2.93 4.66 17.10
C ASP A 120 4.10 4.26 16.19
N LEU A 121 5.08 5.15 16.01
CA LEU A 121 6.27 4.90 15.20
C LEU A 121 7.54 5.44 15.86
N ASP A 122 8.66 4.72 15.70
CA ASP A 122 9.97 5.21 16.09
C ASP A 122 10.56 6.12 15.01
N LEU A 123 10.73 7.40 15.33
CA LEU A 123 11.27 8.43 14.44
C LEU A 123 12.59 8.98 14.95
N THR A 124 13.52 9.25 14.04
CA THR A 124 14.70 10.06 14.35
C THR A 124 14.34 11.56 14.43
N ASN A 125 15.15 12.37 15.12
CA ASN A 125 14.97 13.84 15.14
C ASN A 125 14.93 14.44 13.73
N ASP A 126 15.74 13.91 12.80
CA ASP A 126 15.73 14.40 11.43
C ASP A 126 14.47 14.01 10.67
N GLU A 127 13.90 12.83 10.92
CA GLU A 127 12.59 12.45 10.37
C GLU A 127 11.48 13.36 10.89
N VAL A 128 11.49 13.72 12.18
CA VAL A 128 10.53 14.65 12.77
C VAL A 128 10.55 16.02 12.07
N LYS A 129 11.73 16.57 11.80
CA LYS A 129 11.87 17.83 11.05
C LYS A 129 11.23 17.76 9.67
N TRP A 130 11.44 16.65 8.96
CA TRP A 130 10.84 16.47 7.64
C TRP A 130 9.33 16.26 7.74
N VAL A 131 8.82 15.55 8.74
CA VAL A 131 7.37 15.46 8.97
C VAL A 131 6.78 16.86 9.09
N ASN A 132 7.35 17.74 9.93
CA ASN A 132 6.92 19.14 10.03
C ASN A 132 6.97 19.87 8.68
N ALA A 133 8.02 19.66 7.90
CA ALA A 133 8.16 20.30 6.58
C ALA A 133 7.08 19.82 5.57
N TYR A 134 6.75 18.53 5.56
CA TYR A 134 5.74 17.95 4.68
C TYR A 134 4.30 18.26 5.15
N LEU A 135 4.08 18.54 6.43
CA LEU A 135 2.81 19.05 6.95
C LEU A 135 2.45 20.42 6.38
N ASN A 136 3.43 21.26 6.04
CA ASN A 136 3.16 22.61 5.51
C ASN A 136 2.27 22.59 4.26
N GLU A 137 2.60 21.71 3.31
CA GLU A 137 1.83 21.57 2.08
C GLU A 137 0.43 21.02 2.39
N TYR A 138 0.35 20.00 3.25
CA TYR A 138 -0.93 19.42 3.65
C TYR A 138 -1.85 20.45 4.31
N ASN A 139 -1.34 21.20 5.29
CA ASN A 139 -2.06 22.23 6.01
C ASN A 139 -2.53 23.36 5.07
N LEU A 140 -1.68 23.78 4.13
CA LEU A 140 -2.03 24.81 3.15
C LEU A 140 -3.18 24.36 2.23
N LEU A 141 -3.14 23.12 1.74
CA LEU A 141 -4.20 22.55 0.90
C LEU A 141 -5.55 22.46 1.64
N HIS A 142 -5.50 22.25 2.96
CA HIS A 142 -6.67 22.16 3.83
C HIS A 142 -7.09 23.50 4.45
N GLY A 143 -6.45 24.62 4.07
CA GLY A 143 -6.75 25.94 4.61
C GLY A 143 -6.47 26.12 6.11
N GLN A 144 -5.56 25.30 6.66
CA GLN A 144 -5.15 25.32 8.06
C GLN A 144 -3.94 26.23 8.28
N ASP A 145 -3.65 26.59 9.54
CA ASP A 145 -2.38 27.25 9.87
C ASP A 145 -1.20 26.36 9.49
N ILE A 146 -0.16 26.94 8.90
CA ILE A 146 0.98 26.20 8.35
C ILE A 146 1.65 25.30 9.41
N LYS A 147 1.62 25.68 10.69
CA LYS A 147 2.24 24.92 11.79
C LYS A 147 1.29 23.97 12.52
N THR A 148 0.07 23.78 12.00
CA THR A 148 -0.88 22.82 12.57
C THR A 148 -0.25 21.43 12.62
N GLY A 149 -0.32 20.78 13.79
CA GLY A 149 0.22 19.42 13.98
C GLY A 149 1.74 19.31 14.06
N TYR A 150 2.49 20.42 14.15
CA TYR A 150 3.94 20.37 14.33
C TYR A 150 4.35 19.64 15.62
N MET A 151 5.42 18.85 15.51
CA MET A 151 6.09 18.20 16.63
C MET A 151 7.35 18.96 17.04
N ASP A 152 7.82 18.78 18.27
CA ASP A 152 9.15 19.26 18.68
C ASP A 152 10.24 18.52 17.89
N GLU A 153 11.07 19.26 17.17
CA GLU A 153 12.13 18.73 16.30
C GLU A 153 13.20 17.89 17.04
N ASN A 154 13.24 17.97 18.38
CA ASN A 154 14.14 17.17 19.21
C ASN A 154 13.45 15.96 19.88
N ALA A 155 12.17 15.71 19.59
CA ALA A 155 11.38 14.66 20.22
C ALA A 155 11.46 13.30 19.50
N GLY A 156 12.57 12.99 18.82
CA GLY A 156 12.75 11.66 18.25
C GLY A 156 12.65 10.55 19.31
N GLY A 157 12.22 9.37 18.88
CA GLY A 157 11.82 8.25 19.72
C GLY A 157 10.49 7.69 19.26
N ASN A 158 9.82 6.96 20.17
CA ASN A 158 8.50 6.40 19.90
C ASN A 158 7.44 7.50 20.01
N LEU A 159 6.86 7.86 18.86
CA LEU A 159 5.91 8.96 18.73
C LEU A 159 4.57 8.45 18.23
N HIS A 160 3.50 8.97 18.84
CA HIS A 160 2.15 8.77 18.38
C HIS A 160 1.79 9.81 17.31
N LEU A 161 1.52 9.34 16.10
CA LEU A 161 1.24 10.15 14.91
C LEU A 161 -0.23 10.05 14.52
N ASN A 162 -0.84 11.21 14.26
CA ASN A 162 -2.15 11.27 13.61
C ASN A 162 -2.04 11.10 12.08
N GLY A 163 -3.17 11.11 11.39
CA GLY A 163 -3.26 10.91 9.95
C GLY A 163 -2.37 11.84 9.12
N PRO A 164 -2.48 13.17 9.26
CA PRO A 164 -1.62 14.12 8.58
C PRO A 164 -0.12 13.89 8.85
N GLN A 165 0.25 13.61 10.10
CA GLN A 165 1.64 13.36 10.48
C GLN A 165 2.18 12.06 9.89
N ALA A 166 1.40 10.98 9.93
CA ALA A 166 1.75 9.70 9.33
C ALA A 166 1.86 9.79 7.79
N LEU A 167 0.97 10.55 7.15
CA LEU A 167 1.05 10.86 5.73
C LEU A 167 2.36 11.60 5.41
N ALA A 168 2.66 12.66 6.16
CA ALA A 168 3.90 13.42 6.00
C ALA A 168 5.15 12.55 6.18
N TYR A 169 5.12 11.59 7.12
CA TYR A 169 6.19 10.61 7.32
C TYR A 169 6.41 9.72 6.08
N THR A 170 5.34 9.17 5.48
CA THR A 170 5.46 8.31 4.30
C THR A 170 5.88 9.05 3.03
N ARG A 171 5.56 10.35 2.93
CA ARG A 171 5.93 11.20 1.79
C ARG A 171 7.38 11.66 1.81
N ASN A 172 8.11 11.46 2.91
CA ASN A 172 9.50 11.90 3.03
C ASN A 172 10.42 11.20 2.02
N ARG A 173 10.93 11.97 1.05
CA ARG A 173 11.91 11.55 0.02
C ARG A 173 13.33 12.08 0.28
N LYS A 174 13.53 12.87 1.35
CA LYS A 174 14.80 13.57 1.61
C LYS A 174 15.79 12.74 2.42
N ILE A 175 15.30 11.76 3.18
CA ILE A 175 16.12 10.80 3.92
C ILE A 175 16.05 9.44 3.23
N GLY A 176 17.20 8.92 2.79
CA GLY A 176 17.34 7.58 2.22
C GLY A 176 17.13 7.50 0.70
N THR A 177 17.12 6.27 0.17
CA THR A 177 16.85 5.95 -1.23
C THR A 177 15.34 5.76 -1.48
N ASP A 178 14.92 5.51 -2.72
CA ASP A 178 13.50 5.19 -3.01
C ASP A 178 13.03 3.93 -2.25
N PHE A 179 13.95 2.99 -1.96
CA PHE A 179 13.70 1.85 -1.06
C PHE A 179 13.33 2.29 0.37
N GLY A 180 13.96 3.36 0.88
CA GLY A 180 13.66 3.91 2.20
C GLY A 180 12.26 4.52 2.27
N ARG A 181 11.76 5.13 1.18
CA ARG A 181 10.36 5.61 1.11
C ARG A 181 9.37 4.46 1.25
N THR A 182 9.60 3.40 0.49
CA THR A 182 8.79 2.18 0.51
C THR A 182 8.84 1.48 1.87
N GLU A 183 9.97 1.52 2.57
CA GLU A 183 10.09 1.04 3.95
C GLU A 183 9.20 1.84 4.91
N ARG A 184 9.19 3.18 4.82
CA ARG A 184 8.31 4.02 5.66
C ARG A 184 6.83 3.73 5.45
N GLN A 185 6.41 3.54 4.20
CA GLN A 185 5.04 3.16 3.87
C GLN A 185 4.66 1.83 4.54
N ARG A 186 5.52 0.82 4.46
CA ARG A 186 5.33 -0.47 5.14
C ARG A 186 5.27 -0.32 6.67
N LYS A 187 6.10 0.54 7.28
CA LYS A 187 6.06 0.82 8.72
C LYS A 187 4.68 1.35 9.14
N VAL A 188 4.14 2.33 8.42
CA VAL A 188 2.81 2.87 8.75
C VAL A 188 1.71 1.83 8.56
N ILE A 189 1.72 1.07 7.47
CA ILE A 189 0.72 0.00 7.24
C ILE A 189 0.75 -1.02 8.38
N ASN A 190 1.94 -1.43 8.81
CA ASN A 190 2.08 -2.34 9.95
C ASN A 190 1.52 -1.74 11.24
N ALA A 191 1.84 -0.47 11.52
CA ALA A 191 1.33 0.21 12.71
C ALA A 191 -0.21 0.35 12.70
N VAL A 192 -0.82 0.61 11.53
CA VAL A 192 -2.29 0.60 11.36
C VAL A 192 -2.86 -0.77 11.68
N ILE A 193 -2.26 -1.86 11.17
CA ILE A 193 -2.70 -3.24 11.45
C ILE A 193 -2.57 -3.57 12.95
N GLU A 194 -1.56 -3.03 13.63
CA GLU A 194 -1.36 -3.21 15.07
C GLU A 194 -2.40 -2.44 15.90
N ALA A 195 -2.75 -1.22 15.51
CA ALA A 195 -3.76 -0.39 16.15
C ALA A 195 -5.20 -0.90 15.92
N LEU A 196 -5.47 -1.47 14.74
CA LEU A 196 -6.82 -1.81 14.27
C LEU A 196 -7.64 -2.64 15.27
N PRO A 197 -7.15 -3.73 15.89
CA PRO A 197 -7.97 -4.51 16.82
C PRO A 197 -8.42 -3.71 18.06
N SER A 198 -7.57 -2.82 18.57
CA SER A 198 -7.92 -1.97 19.71
C SER A 198 -8.97 -0.95 19.30
N ALA A 199 -8.78 -0.30 18.14
CA ALA A 199 -9.75 0.64 17.59
C ALA A 199 -11.13 0.00 17.36
N LEU A 200 -11.16 -1.22 16.80
CA LEU A 200 -12.38 -1.97 16.57
C LEU A 200 -13.13 -2.33 17.87
N MET A 201 -12.40 -2.57 18.97
CA MET A 201 -13.00 -2.82 20.28
C MET A 201 -13.61 -1.57 20.90
N THR A 202 -13.05 -0.39 20.64
CA THR A 202 -13.55 0.88 21.19
C THR A 202 -14.71 1.41 20.36
N ASN A 203 -14.53 1.58 19.05
CA ASN A 203 -15.47 2.26 18.14
C ASN A 203 -15.63 1.52 16.80
N GLY A 204 -15.82 0.19 16.84
CA GLY A 204 -15.83 -0.68 15.66
C GLY A 204 -16.66 -0.24 14.46
N PRO A 205 -17.96 0.09 14.62
CA PRO A 205 -18.78 0.55 13.50
C PRO A 205 -18.23 1.81 12.82
N GLU A 206 -17.81 2.81 13.60
CA GLU A 206 -17.28 4.08 13.09
C GLU A 206 -15.94 3.87 12.39
N VAL A 207 -15.05 3.05 12.97
CA VAL A 207 -13.76 2.67 12.34
C VAL A 207 -13.99 2.01 10.98
N ILE A 208 -14.94 1.07 10.89
CA ILE A 208 -15.22 0.35 9.65
C ILE A 208 -15.88 1.26 8.63
N ASP A 209 -16.82 2.12 9.05
CA ASP A 209 -17.50 3.05 8.14
C ASP A 209 -16.54 4.11 7.60
N GLU A 210 -15.65 4.66 8.43
CA GLU A 210 -14.61 5.60 8.03
C GLU A 210 -13.60 4.91 7.10
N PHE A 211 -13.10 3.74 7.49
CA PHE A 211 -12.18 2.96 6.65
C PHE A 211 -12.79 2.60 5.31
N CYS A 212 -14.05 2.12 5.26
CA CYS A 212 -14.68 1.76 4.00
C CYS A 212 -15.16 2.98 3.19
N GLY A 213 -15.44 4.10 3.84
CA GLY A 213 -15.94 5.32 3.21
C GLY A 213 -14.87 6.07 2.41
N HIS A 214 -13.60 5.94 2.81
CA HIS A 214 -12.47 6.63 2.21
C HIS A 214 -11.70 5.82 1.15
N LEU A 215 -12.00 4.54 1.00
CA LEU A 215 -11.26 3.67 0.09
C LEU A 215 -11.94 3.56 -1.27
N THR A 216 -11.14 3.60 -2.33
CA THR A 216 -11.55 3.11 -3.65
C THR A 216 -11.10 1.65 -3.75
N THR A 217 -12.04 0.70 -3.84
CA THR A 217 -11.73 -0.73 -3.73
C THR A 217 -12.79 -1.57 -4.43
N ASN A 218 -12.43 -2.80 -4.81
CA ASN A 218 -13.35 -3.86 -5.21
C ASN A 218 -13.71 -4.82 -4.08
N LEU A 219 -13.33 -4.53 -2.83
CA LEU A 219 -13.82 -5.26 -1.66
C LEU A 219 -15.31 -4.99 -1.44
N THR A 220 -16.09 -6.05 -1.21
CA THR A 220 -17.46 -5.87 -0.74
C THR A 220 -17.46 -5.37 0.70
N LYS A 221 -18.53 -4.66 1.12
CA LYS A 221 -18.67 -4.27 2.54
C LYS A 221 -18.54 -5.48 3.46
N SER A 222 -19.20 -6.58 3.13
CA SER A 222 -19.10 -7.83 3.91
C SER A 222 -17.67 -8.35 4.02
N GLU A 223 -16.88 -8.30 2.94
CA GLU A 223 -15.45 -8.66 2.97
C GLU A 223 -14.65 -7.72 3.88
N CYS A 224 -14.85 -6.41 3.79
CA CYS A 224 -14.21 -5.44 4.68
C CYS A 224 -14.53 -5.72 6.15
N TYR A 225 -15.81 -5.91 6.48
CA TYR A 225 -16.26 -6.26 7.83
C TYR A 225 -15.63 -7.59 8.30
N MET A 226 -15.58 -8.62 7.46
CA MET A 226 -14.96 -9.90 7.81
C MET A 226 -13.45 -9.77 8.05
N LEU A 227 -12.72 -9.06 7.19
CA LEU A 227 -11.29 -8.82 7.33
C LEU A 227 -10.99 -8.01 8.62
N ALA A 228 -11.79 -6.99 8.91
CA ALA A 228 -11.69 -6.20 10.13
C ALA A 228 -11.87 -7.08 11.38
N LEU A 229 -12.93 -7.91 11.41
CA LEU A 229 -13.17 -8.85 12.52
C LEU A 229 -12.08 -9.92 12.65
N GLN A 230 -11.35 -10.24 11.57
CA GLN A 230 -10.20 -11.13 11.60
C GLN A 230 -8.89 -10.43 12.01
N GLY A 231 -8.89 -9.11 12.20
CA GLY A 231 -7.70 -8.33 12.54
C GLY A 231 -6.93 -8.85 13.77
N TRP A 232 -7.63 -9.40 14.76
CA TRP A 232 -6.96 -10.02 15.91
C TRP A 232 -6.16 -11.28 15.55
N LYS A 233 -6.59 -12.07 14.55
CA LYS A 233 -5.85 -13.24 14.05
C LYS A 233 -4.62 -12.81 13.27
N LEU A 234 -4.71 -11.69 12.54
CA LEU A 234 -3.58 -11.13 11.79
C LEU A 234 -2.41 -10.75 12.71
N LYS A 235 -2.66 -10.45 14.00
CA LYS A 235 -1.60 -10.21 14.99
C LYS A 235 -0.77 -11.45 15.32
N LEU A 236 -1.32 -12.65 15.12
CA LEU A 236 -0.62 -13.91 15.39
C LEU A 236 0.27 -14.33 14.21
N TYR A 237 0.11 -13.69 13.06
CA TYR A 237 0.81 -14.08 11.85
C TYR A 237 2.20 -13.42 11.84
N GLU A 238 3.20 -14.17 11.41
CA GLU A 238 4.52 -13.62 11.19
C GLU A 238 4.46 -12.60 10.04
N ARG A 239 5.04 -11.42 10.24
CA ARG A 239 5.07 -10.38 9.23
C ARG A 239 6.45 -10.35 8.60
N SER A 240 6.49 -10.42 7.27
CA SER A 240 7.71 -10.21 6.50
C SER A 240 7.44 -9.19 5.41
N SER A 241 8.51 -8.61 4.89
CA SER A 241 8.38 -7.66 3.80
C SER A 241 9.53 -7.81 2.81
N GLY A 242 9.24 -7.51 1.56
CA GLY A 242 10.19 -7.57 0.48
C GLY A 242 9.87 -6.55 -0.59
N SER A 243 10.70 -6.55 -1.63
CA SER A 243 10.46 -5.79 -2.85
C SER A 243 10.68 -6.69 -4.05
N ILE A 244 9.93 -6.42 -5.10
CA ILE A 244 10.21 -6.90 -6.44
C ILE A 244 10.66 -5.69 -7.28
N PRO A 245 11.79 -5.79 -8.00
CA PRO A 245 12.66 -6.96 -8.07
C PRO A 245 13.44 -7.23 -6.78
N LEU A 246 13.74 -8.50 -6.54
CA LEU A 246 14.68 -8.93 -5.50
C LEU A 246 16.10 -8.44 -5.81
N GLU A 247 16.90 -8.22 -4.78
CA GLU A 247 18.30 -7.83 -4.93
C GLU A 247 19.06 -8.84 -5.81
N GLY A 248 19.84 -8.33 -6.77
CA GLY A 248 20.60 -9.16 -7.71
C GLY A 248 19.77 -9.87 -8.78
N THR A 249 18.47 -9.59 -8.88
CA THR A 249 17.57 -10.19 -9.91
C THR A 249 17.11 -9.20 -10.97
N TRP A 250 17.79 -8.06 -11.12
CA TRP A 250 17.42 -7.03 -12.08
C TRP A 250 18.62 -6.26 -12.61
N GLY A 251 18.40 -5.54 -13.71
CA GLY A 251 19.35 -4.60 -14.30
C GLY A 251 18.65 -3.43 -14.99
N ASP A 252 19.39 -2.34 -15.19
CA ASP A 252 18.90 -1.19 -15.95
C ASP A 252 18.80 -1.52 -17.44
N MET A 253 17.66 -1.22 -18.04
CA MET A 253 17.43 -1.36 -19.48
C MET A 253 16.84 -0.07 -20.05
N ARG A 254 17.03 0.15 -21.36
CA ARG A 254 16.23 1.14 -22.10
C ARG A 254 15.28 0.43 -23.06
N ALA A 255 14.00 0.66 -22.87
CA ALA A 255 12.96 0.18 -23.77
C ALA A 255 12.12 1.35 -24.25
N ARG A 256 11.90 1.44 -25.57
CA ARG A 256 11.04 2.47 -26.19
C ARG A 256 11.39 3.92 -25.75
N GLY A 257 12.69 4.19 -25.56
CA GLY A 257 13.20 5.49 -25.13
C GLY A 257 13.15 5.75 -23.60
N MET A 258 12.50 4.89 -22.82
CA MET A 258 12.39 4.98 -21.36
C MET A 258 13.51 4.21 -20.67
N ALA A 259 13.92 4.66 -19.48
CA ALA A 259 14.70 3.84 -18.56
C ALA A 259 13.74 2.95 -17.77
N VAL A 260 14.03 1.66 -17.69
CA VAL A 260 13.16 0.63 -17.09
C VAL A 260 14.03 -0.39 -16.34
N LEU A 261 13.42 -1.14 -15.43
CA LEU A 261 14.05 -2.26 -14.75
C LEU A 261 13.70 -3.55 -15.49
N ASP A 262 14.71 -4.21 -16.05
CA ASP A 262 14.59 -5.58 -16.57
C ASP A 262 14.83 -6.56 -15.42
N ILE A 263 13.99 -7.59 -15.28
CA ILE A 263 13.99 -8.46 -14.09
C ILE A 263 14.00 -9.95 -14.49
N ASP A 264 14.59 -10.77 -13.64
CA ASP A 264 14.48 -12.23 -13.70
C ASP A 264 13.11 -12.63 -13.14
N PHE A 265 12.11 -12.72 -14.04
CA PHE A 265 10.74 -13.06 -13.66
C PHE A 265 10.66 -14.42 -12.95
N ASP A 266 11.42 -15.43 -13.38
CA ASP A 266 11.36 -16.76 -12.78
C ASP A 266 11.79 -16.73 -11.30
N LYS A 267 12.87 -16.01 -10.96
CA LYS A 267 13.30 -15.86 -9.56
C LYS A 267 12.30 -15.07 -8.72
N ASN A 268 11.74 -13.99 -9.26
CA ASN A 268 10.77 -13.15 -8.53
C ASN A 268 9.44 -13.89 -8.32
N LYS A 269 8.97 -14.65 -9.32
CA LYS A 269 7.84 -15.57 -9.20
C LYS A 269 8.09 -16.65 -8.15
N ALA A 270 9.24 -17.32 -8.22
CA ALA A 270 9.61 -18.36 -7.26
C ALA A 270 9.60 -17.83 -5.82
N TYR A 271 10.13 -16.64 -5.58
CA TYR A 271 10.09 -16.00 -4.26
C TYR A 271 8.66 -15.80 -3.74
N LEU A 272 7.74 -15.27 -4.56
CA LEU A 272 6.34 -15.12 -4.17
C LEU A 272 5.72 -16.49 -3.87
N GLN A 273 5.95 -17.48 -4.73
CA GLN A 273 5.37 -18.80 -4.58
C GLN A 273 5.85 -19.52 -3.31
N GLU A 274 7.15 -19.42 -3.01
CA GLU A 274 7.78 -20.06 -1.85
C GLU A 274 7.38 -19.42 -0.53
N ASN A 275 7.26 -18.09 -0.47
CA ASN A 275 6.91 -17.41 0.78
C ASN A 275 5.41 -17.49 1.11
N LEU A 276 4.55 -17.72 0.11
CA LEU A 276 3.10 -17.65 0.26
C LEU A 276 2.40 -19.01 0.29
N TYR A 277 2.83 -19.95 -0.55
CA TYR A 277 2.06 -21.18 -0.82
C TYR A 277 2.73 -22.47 -0.34
N LYS A 278 4.04 -22.48 -0.08
CA LYS A 278 4.74 -23.63 0.49
C LYS A 278 4.78 -23.53 2.02
N SER A 279 4.18 -24.49 2.71
CA SER A 279 4.43 -24.70 4.14
C SER A 279 5.80 -25.36 4.33
N GLU A 280 6.55 -24.93 5.35
CA GLU A 280 7.76 -25.65 5.81
C GLU A 280 7.46 -27.10 6.20
#